data_AF-A0A6G6K123-F1
#
_entry.id   AF-A0A6G6K123-F1
#
_cell.length_a   1.000
_cell.length_b   1.000
_cell.length_c   1.000
_cell.angle_alpha   90.00
_cell.angle_beta   90.00
_cell.angle_gamma   90.00
#
_symmetry.space_group_name_H-M   'P 1'
#
loop_
_entity.id
_entity.type
_entity.pdbx_description
1 polymer ?
#
loop_
_entity_poly.entity_id
_entity_poly.type
_entity_poly.pdbx_seq_one_letter_code
_entity_poly.pdbx_strand_id
1 'polypeptide(L)'
;MDDPRLPHYNQHVRVDPENIPSWFESQRMRLGDAAYKWLLEIRHNTNPPQPGYGSAIFFHVRRGPDRPSAGCTTMAVENLENMIRWIREEKRPYYVLLPKAEYDKVRKSWGLP
;
A
#
# COMPACT_ATOMS: atom_id res chain seq x y z
N MET A 1 -9.30 -8.08 -0.64
CA MET A 1 -9.56 -6.89 0.20
C MET A 1 -9.72 -7.42 1.60
N ASP A 2 -9.17 -6.72 2.58
CA ASP A 2 -9.21 -7.16 3.99
C ASP A 2 -10.66 -7.14 4.51
N ASP A 3 -11.03 -8.10 5.36
CA ASP A 3 -12.39 -8.20 5.91
C ASP A 3 -12.53 -7.28 7.15
N PRO A 4 -13.37 -6.22 7.08
CA PRO A 4 -13.55 -5.27 8.18
C PRO A 4 -14.17 -5.87 9.44
N ARG A 5 -14.70 -7.10 9.40
CA ARG A 5 -15.33 -7.77 10.53
C ARG A 5 -14.33 -8.59 11.36
N LEU A 6 -13.12 -8.82 10.86
CA LEU A 6 -12.11 -9.59 11.57
C LEU A 6 -11.44 -8.75 12.66
N PRO A 7 -11.06 -9.36 13.80
CA PRO A 7 -10.44 -8.66 14.93
C PRO A 7 -9.08 -8.04 14.59
N HIS A 8 -8.42 -8.51 13.53
CA HIS A 8 -7.10 -8.06 13.09
C HIS A 8 -7.14 -7.24 11.79
N TYR A 9 -8.25 -6.55 11.53
CA TYR A 9 -8.39 -5.70 10.35
C TYR A 9 -7.24 -4.70 10.23
N ASN A 10 -6.63 -4.63 9.04
CA ASN A 10 -5.49 -3.80 8.68
C ASN A 10 -4.28 -3.95 9.62
N GLN A 11 -4.04 -5.18 10.10
CA GLN A 11 -2.86 -5.52 10.90
C GLN A 11 -2.04 -6.61 10.22
N HIS A 12 -0.71 -6.54 10.38
CA HIS A 12 0.16 -7.62 9.97
C HIS A 12 0.08 -8.76 11.00
N VAL A 13 -0.58 -9.85 10.60
CA VAL A 13 -0.69 -11.07 11.41
C VAL A 13 0.20 -12.17 10.84
N ARG A 14 0.94 -12.85 11.71
CA ARG A 14 1.62 -14.11 11.38
C ARG A 14 0.75 -15.26 11.87
N VAL A 15 0.50 -16.22 10.98
CA VAL A 15 -0.30 -17.41 11.28
C VAL A 15 0.63 -18.59 11.54
N ASP A 16 0.30 -19.36 12.57
CA ASP A 16 0.93 -20.64 12.86
C ASP A 16 0.51 -21.68 11.81
N PRO A 17 1.44 -22.30 11.06
CA PRO A 17 1.11 -23.29 10.05
C PRO A 17 0.48 -24.57 10.63
N GLU A 18 0.66 -24.87 11.92
CA GLU A 18 0.01 -26.03 12.57
C GLU A 18 -1.44 -25.76 12.96
N ASN A 19 -1.86 -24.48 12.99
CA ASN A 19 -3.20 -24.06 13.37
C ASN A 19 -3.70 -22.91 12.48
N ILE A 20 -4.03 -23.25 11.24
CA ILE A 20 -4.47 -22.28 10.22
C ILE A 20 -5.92 -21.85 10.50
N PRO A 21 -6.19 -20.55 10.79
CA PRO A 21 -7.53 -20.06 10.99
C PRO A 21 -8.38 -20.11 9.72
N SER A 22 -9.69 -20.29 9.86
CA SER A 22 -10.62 -20.37 8.71
C SER A 22 -10.62 -19.12 7.81
N TRP A 23 -10.28 -17.95 8.36
CA TRP A 23 -10.19 -16.71 7.59
C TRP A 23 -8.90 -16.59 6.75
N PHE A 24 -7.86 -17.38 7.03
CA PHE A 24 -6.51 -17.20 6.47
C PHE A 24 -6.49 -17.13 4.94
N GLU A 25 -7.11 -18.09 4.25
CA GLU A 25 -7.07 -18.15 2.79
C GLU A 25 -7.68 -16.90 2.12
N SER A 26 -8.68 -16.29 2.74
CA SER A 26 -9.33 -15.08 2.22
C SER A 26 -8.52 -13.80 2.48
N GLN A 27 -7.65 -13.81 3.50
CA GLN A 27 -6.91 -12.64 3.97
C GLN A 27 -5.41 -12.67 3.63
N ARG A 28 -4.86 -13.84 3.30
CA ARG A 28 -3.42 -13.98 3.08
C ARG A 28 -2.95 -13.18 1.87
N MET A 29 -1.73 -12.67 1.98
CA MET A 29 -1.03 -12.09 0.84
C MET A 29 -0.72 -13.16 -0.20
N ARG A 30 -0.90 -12.83 -1.48
CA ARG A 30 -0.55 -13.70 -2.61
C ARG A 30 0.95 -13.65 -2.87
N LEU A 31 1.73 -14.36 -2.05
CA LEU A 31 3.16 -14.50 -2.25
C LEU A 31 3.45 -15.22 -3.58
N GLY A 32 4.51 -14.80 -4.27
CA GLY A 32 4.88 -15.33 -5.60
C GLY A 32 4.33 -14.56 -6.80
N ASP A 33 3.50 -13.53 -6.58
CA ASP A 33 3.12 -12.60 -7.65
C ASP A 33 4.27 -11.62 -7.92
N ALA A 34 4.69 -11.48 -9.18
CA ALA A 34 5.74 -10.55 -9.60
C ALA A 34 5.44 -9.09 -9.21
N ALA A 35 4.15 -8.71 -9.12
CA ALA A 35 3.73 -7.40 -8.65
C ALA A 35 4.19 -7.11 -7.21
N TYR A 36 4.37 -8.16 -6.40
CA TYR A 36 4.74 -8.09 -4.98
C TYR A 36 6.22 -8.37 -4.74
N LYS A 37 7.07 -8.28 -5.77
CA LYS A 37 8.54 -8.33 -5.63
C LYS A 37 9.04 -7.35 -4.57
N TRP A 38 8.48 -6.13 -4.57
CA TRP A 38 8.71 -5.11 -3.56
C TRP A 38 7.38 -4.60 -3.04
N LEU A 39 7.29 -4.49 -1.72
CA LEU A 39 6.14 -3.93 -1.01
C LEU A 39 6.67 -2.89 -0.01
N LEU A 40 6.33 -1.63 -0.25
CA LEU A 40 6.54 -0.56 0.72
C LEU A 40 5.18 -0.20 1.32
N GLU A 41 5.00 -0.52 2.60
CA GLU A 41 3.75 -0.25 3.32
C GLU A 41 3.50 1.25 3.46
N ILE A 42 2.29 1.66 3.09
CA ILE A 42 1.75 2.96 3.46
C ILE A 42 0.89 2.70 4.69
N ARG A 43 1.35 3.18 5.86
CA ARG A 43 0.71 2.95 7.17
C ARG A 43 -0.61 3.71 7.38
N HIS A 44 -1.39 3.88 6.31
CA HIS A 44 -2.72 4.44 6.35
C HIS A 44 -3.65 3.57 7.21
N ASN A 45 -4.41 4.20 8.11
CA ASN A 45 -5.40 3.52 8.94
C ASN A 45 -4.84 2.38 9.81
N THR A 46 -3.58 2.46 10.29
CA THR A 46 -2.92 1.31 10.98
C THR A 46 -2.98 1.35 12.52
N ASN A 47 -3.22 2.49 13.17
CA ASN A 47 -3.21 2.56 14.63
C ASN A 47 -4.08 3.68 15.24
N PRO A 48 -5.22 3.33 15.89
CA PRO A 48 -5.95 2.06 15.74
C PRO A 48 -6.63 2.01 14.37
N PRO A 49 -6.75 0.82 13.74
CA PRO A 49 -7.45 0.70 12.48
C PRO A 49 -8.96 0.88 12.64
N GLN A 50 -9.56 1.64 11.74
CA GLN A 50 -11.01 1.83 11.66
C GLN A 50 -11.58 1.03 10.47
N PRO A 51 -12.47 0.07 10.69
CA PRO A 51 -13.10 -0.71 9.63
C PRO A 51 -13.75 0.16 8.55
N GLY A 52 -13.51 -0.16 7.28
CA GLY A 52 -14.08 0.55 6.13
C GLY A 52 -13.27 1.76 5.65
N TYR A 53 -12.22 2.18 6.36
CA TYR A 53 -11.37 3.32 5.99
C TYR A 53 -10.16 2.93 5.13
N GLY A 54 -10.19 1.74 4.52
CA GLY A 54 -9.10 1.21 3.69
C GLY A 54 -8.06 0.44 4.51
N SER A 55 -7.37 -0.49 3.84
CA SER A 55 -6.38 -1.38 4.47
C SER A 55 -5.34 -1.85 3.46
N ALA A 56 -4.23 -2.42 3.96
CA ALA A 56 -3.22 -3.11 3.17
C ALA A 56 -2.77 -2.30 1.95
N ILE A 57 -2.45 -1.01 2.16
CA ILE A 57 -2.07 -0.08 1.10
C ILE A 57 -0.54 -0.11 0.95
N PHE A 58 -0.08 -0.32 -0.27
CA PHE A 58 1.35 -0.42 -0.57
C PHE A 58 1.73 0.41 -1.79
N PHE A 59 3.01 0.74 -1.88
CA PHE A 59 3.67 0.81 -3.18
C PHE A 59 4.08 -0.58 -3.64
N HIS A 60 3.79 -0.92 -4.89
CA HIS A 60 4.22 -2.18 -5.49
C HIS A 60 4.42 -2.09 -7.00
N VAL A 61 4.99 -3.13 -7.60
CA VAL A 61 5.26 -3.18 -9.04
C VAL A 61 3.94 -3.26 -9.80
N ARG A 62 3.73 -2.39 -10.79
CA ARG A 62 2.53 -2.41 -11.63
C ARG A 62 2.48 -3.69 -12.46
N ARG A 63 1.28 -4.27 -12.61
CA ARG A 63 1.06 -5.44 -13.48
C ARG A 63 1.04 -5.07 -14.98
N GLY A 64 0.95 -3.78 -15.29
CA GLY A 64 0.98 -3.21 -16.63
C GLY A 64 0.80 -1.68 -16.55
N PRO A 65 1.11 -0.93 -17.61
CA PRO A 65 0.97 0.53 -17.62
C PRO A 65 -0.48 1.00 -17.43
N ASP A 66 -1.46 0.25 -17.97
CA ASP A 66 -2.88 0.63 -17.96
C ASP A 66 -3.72 -0.23 -17.01
N ARG A 67 -3.07 -1.01 -16.12
CA ARG A 67 -3.78 -1.86 -15.15
C ARG A 67 -3.98 -1.10 -13.84
N PRO A 68 -5.22 -0.78 -13.45
CA PRO A 68 -5.47 -0.13 -12.17
C PRO A 68 -5.16 -1.07 -11.01
N SER A 69 -4.85 -0.47 -9.86
CA SER A 69 -4.81 -1.17 -8.57
C SER A 69 -6.13 -0.99 -7.84
N ALA A 70 -6.33 -1.77 -6.77
CA ALA A 70 -7.44 -1.59 -5.83
C ALA A 70 -7.05 -0.68 -4.65
N GLY A 71 -6.38 0.45 -4.93
CA GLY A 71 -6.01 1.46 -3.93
C GLY A 71 -4.50 1.62 -3.67
N CYS A 72 -3.68 0.64 -4.05
CA CYS A 72 -2.22 0.74 -3.97
C CYS A 72 -1.66 1.75 -4.98
N THR A 73 -0.49 2.32 -4.72
CA THR A 73 0.22 3.11 -5.74
C THR A 73 1.20 2.23 -6.50
N THR A 74 1.02 2.08 -7.81
CA THR A 74 1.81 1.15 -8.62
C THR A 74 2.67 1.86 -9.64
N MET A 75 3.89 1.38 -9.85
CA MET A 75 4.83 1.96 -10.82
C MET A 75 5.71 0.88 -11.47
N ALA A 76 6.50 1.26 -12.47
CA ALA A 76 7.52 0.38 -13.05
C ALA A 76 8.50 -0.09 -11.96
N VAL A 77 9.08 -1.29 -12.12
CA VAL A 77 9.97 -1.86 -11.10
C VAL A 77 11.18 -0.98 -10.85
N GLU A 78 11.73 -0.37 -11.89
CA GLU A 78 12.90 0.52 -11.83
C GLU A 78 12.57 1.79 -11.03
N ASN A 79 11.37 2.35 -11.22
CA ASN A 79 10.92 3.52 -10.47
C ASN A 79 10.73 3.20 -8.98
N LEU A 80 10.15 2.02 -8.68
CA LEU A 80 9.96 1.59 -7.30
C LEU A 80 11.30 1.34 -6.61
N GLU A 81 12.23 0.66 -7.27
CA GLU A 81 13.57 0.43 -6.75
C GLU A 81 14.34 1.74 -6.54
N ASN A 82 14.23 2.70 -7.46
CA ASN A 82 14.81 4.03 -7.31
C ASN A 82 14.21 4.76 -6.11
N MET A 83 12.88 4.73 -5.94
CA MET A 83 12.20 5.34 -4.80
C MET A 83 12.64 4.70 -3.48
N ILE A 84 12.68 3.37 -3.38
CA ILE A 84 13.14 2.65 -2.17
C ILE A 84 14.58 3.05 -1.83
N ARG A 85 15.46 3.16 -2.83
CA ARG A 85 16.85 3.61 -2.64
C ARG A 85 16.96 5.08 -2.27
N TRP A 86 15.99 5.91 -2.63
CA TRP A 86 15.96 7.35 -2.36
C TRP A 86 15.34 7.70 -1.00
N ILE A 87 14.31 6.99 -0.56
CA ILE A 87 13.61 7.26 0.70
C ILE A 87 14.57 7.11 1.88
N ARG A 88 14.57 8.13 2.74
CA ARG A 88 15.41 8.27 3.92
C ARG A 88 14.58 8.90 5.02
N GLU A 89 14.42 8.21 6.15
CA GLU A 89 13.58 8.68 7.26
C GLU A 89 14.04 10.05 7.78
N GLU A 90 15.35 10.26 7.86
CA GLU A 90 15.97 11.49 8.32
C GLU A 90 15.68 12.70 7.41
N LYS A 91 15.29 12.45 6.15
CA LYS A 91 14.85 13.50 5.20
C LYS A 91 13.37 13.84 5.36
N ARG A 92 12.64 13.12 6.21
CA ARG A 92 11.20 13.27 6.47
C ARG A 92 10.39 13.44 5.17
N PRO A 93 10.46 12.47 4.25
CA PRO A 93 9.74 12.55 2.99
C PRO A 93 8.23 12.53 3.24
N TYR A 94 7.51 13.32 2.46
CA TYR A 94 6.04 13.29 2.43
C TYR A 94 5.57 12.54 1.19
N TYR A 95 4.51 11.75 1.36
CA TYR A 95 3.80 11.14 0.27
C TYR A 95 2.44 11.82 0.12
N VAL A 96 2.14 12.28 -1.10
CA VAL A 96 0.91 12.96 -1.45
C VAL A 96 0.34 12.28 -2.69
N LEU A 97 -0.89 11.78 -2.60
CA LEU A 97 -1.62 11.17 -3.71
C LEU A 97 -2.89 11.99 -3.97
N LEU A 98 -3.01 12.55 -5.17
CA LEU A 98 -4.11 13.41 -5.57
C LEU A 98 -4.60 13.03 -6.96
N PRO A 99 -5.92 13.12 -7.22
CA PRO A 99 -6.41 13.19 -8.59
C PRO A 99 -5.75 14.38 -9.32
N LYS A 100 -5.53 14.24 -10.63
CA LYS A 100 -4.85 15.27 -11.43
C LYS A 100 -5.46 16.67 -11.26
N ALA A 101 -6.79 16.75 -11.26
CA ALA A 101 -7.51 18.01 -11.07
C ALA A 101 -7.25 18.66 -9.70
N GLU A 102 -7.09 17.88 -8.63
CA GLU A 102 -6.79 18.41 -7.30
C GLU A 102 -5.33 18.81 -7.18
N TYR A 103 -4.41 18.02 -7.74
CA TYR A 103 -3.01 18.40 -7.84
C TYR A 103 -2.84 19.76 -8.53
N ASP A 104 -3.51 19.98 -9.67
CA ASP A 104 -3.40 21.26 -10.41
C ASP A 104 -3.87 22.46 -9.59
N LYS A 105 -4.89 22.29 -8.74
CA LYS A 105 -5.40 23.35 -7.86
C LYS A 105 -4.42 23.69 -6.74
N VAL A 106 -3.83 22.68 -6.08
CA VAL A 106 -3.02 22.88 -4.87
C VAL A 106 -1.52 22.99 -5.13
N ARG A 107 -1.05 22.66 -6.35
CA ARG A 107 0.38 22.57 -6.70
C ARG A 107 1.17 23.79 -6.26
N LYS A 108 0.69 24.98 -6.63
CA LYS A 108 1.36 26.26 -6.30
C LYS A 108 1.33 26.55 -4.80
N SER A 109 0.17 26.42 -4.16
CA SER A 109 0.01 26.76 -2.74
C SER A 109 0.78 25.83 -1.81
N TRP A 110 0.97 24.57 -2.20
CA TRP A 110 1.68 23.56 -1.40
C TRP A 110 3.14 23.40 -1.81
N GLY A 111 3.62 24.11 -2.83
CA GLY A 111 4.98 23.97 -3.33
C GLY A 111 5.29 22.58 -3.88
N LEU A 112 4.29 21.90 -4.43
CA LEU A 112 4.49 20.59 -5.06
C LEU A 112 5.28 20.76 -6.37
N PRO A 113 6.11 19.75 -6.75
CA PRO A 113 6.89 19.79 -7.98
C PRO A 113 6.02 20.03 -9.21
#